data_AF-C6LCV7-F1
#
_entry.id   AF-C6LCV7-F1
#
_cell.length_a   1.000
_cell.length_b   1.000
_cell.length_c   1.000
_cell.angle_alpha   90.00
_cell.angle_beta   90.00
_cell.angle_gamma   90.00
#
_symmetry.space_group_name_H-M   'P 1'
#
loop_
_entity.id
_entity.type
_entity.pdbx_description
1 polymer ?
#
loop_
_entity_poly.entity_id
_entity_poly.type
_entity_poly.pdbx_seq_one_letter_code
_entity_poly.pdbx_strand_id
1 'polypeptide(L)'
;MLHPSYAELIKVVNSEAEAGEEPVVNSRYSIVLATAKRARQLIDGRKPLSMPAINKPLSIAVDELSKGLIKILPEDAAEELEISEMQEEVETAEAAEPDAAEETAAQSEEEPEEEASAQEQQED
;
A
#
# COMPACT_ATOMS: atom_id res chain seq x y z
N MET A 1 -8.70 -0.41 -36.47
CA MET A 1 -7.45 0.30 -36.10
C MET A 1 -6.84 -0.44 -34.92
N LEU A 2 -5.55 -0.23 -34.62
CA LEU A 2 -4.94 -0.78 -33.40
C LEU A 2 -5.50 -0.03 -32.19
N HIS A 3 -6.01 -0.78 -31.22
CA HIS A 3 -6.55 -0.26 -29.96
C HIS A 3 -5.71 -0.78 -28.77
N PRO A 4 -5.54 0.05 -27.71
CA PRO A 4 -5.95 1.45 -27.64
C PRO A 4 -5.07 2.36 -28.52
N SER A 5 -5.69 3.38 -29.11
CA SER A 5 -4.99 4.43 -29.83
C SER A 5 -4.48 5.51 -28.87
N TYR A 6 -3.48 6.28 -29.32
CA TYR A 6 -2.93 7.35 -28.49
C TYR A 6 -4.00 8.40 -28.09
N ALA A 7 -4.95 8.69 -28.99
CA ALA A 7 -6.03 9.61 -28.71
C ALA A 7 -7.01 9.07 -27.65
N GLU A 8 -7.20 7.76 -27.60
CA GLU A 8 -8.01 7.12 -26.54
C GLU A 8 -7.30 7.22 -25.19
N LEU A 9 -5.99 6.96 -25.15
CA LEU A 9 -5.21 7.07 -23.92
C LEU A 9 -5.19 8.50 -23.37
N ILE A 10 -5.01 9.53 -24.21
CA ILE A 10 -5.07 10.94 -23.76
C ILE A 10 -6.45 11.24 -23.13
N LYS A 11 -7.53 10.75 -23.75
CA LYS A 11 -8.89 10.98 -23.23
C LYS A 11 -9.11 10.32 -21.88
N VAL A 12 -8.65 9.06 -21.72
CA VAL A 12 -8.77 8.33 -20.45
C VAL A 12 -7.97 9.02 -19.34
N VAL A 13 -6.76 9.50 -19.64
CA VAL A 13 -5.94 10.19 -18.62
C VAL A 13 -6.54 11.54 -18.23
N ASN A 14 -7.05 12.30 -19.20
CA ASN A 14 -7.61 13.62 -18.92
C ASN A 14 -9.10 13.59 -18.53
N SER A 15 -9.76 12.43 -18.48
CA SER A 15 -11.19 12.37 -18.14
C SER A 15 -11.49 12.68 -16.68
N GLU A 16 -10.49 12.64 -15.81
CA GLU A 16 -10.62 12.99 -14.40
C GLU A 16 -10.32 14.47 -14.10
N ALA A 17 -9.77 15.23 -15.06
CA ALA A 17 -9.52 16.66 -14.88
C ALA A 17 -10.85 17.43 -14.91
N GLU A 18 -11.07 18.30 -13.93
CA GLU A 18 -12.30 19.09 -13.88
C GLU A 18 -12.37 20.09 -15.04
N ALA A 19 -13.59 20.45 -15.45
CA ALA A 19 -13.80 21.41 -16.53
C ALA A 19 -13.26 22.79 -16.15
N GLY A 20 -12.06 23.13 -16.65
CA GLY A 20 -11.37 24.38 -16.36
C GLY A 20 -9.96 24.19 -15.79
N GLU A 21 -9.61 22.97 -15.38
CA GLU A 21 -8.25 22.62 -14.97
C GLU A 21 -7.34 22.35 -16.17
N GLU A 22 -6.04 22.56 -15.99
CA GLU A 22 -5.07 22.22 -17.02
C GLU A 22 -5.04 20.70 -17.26
N PRO A 23 -5.04 20.25 -18.52
CA PRO A 23 -5.01 18.82 -18.83
C PRO A 23 -3.72 18.19 -18.31
N VAL A 24 -3.87 17.09 -17.58
CA VAL A 24 -2.79 16.29 -16.99
C VAL A 24 -1.76 15.87 -18.04
N VAL A 25 -2.20 15.51 -19.25
CA VAL A 25 -1.31 15.19 -20.37
C VAL A 25 -1.68 15.90 -21.67
N ASN A 26 -0.70 16.63 -22.22
CA ASN A 26 -0.82 17.33 -23.49
C ASN A 26 -0.04 16.68 -24.64
N SER A 27 0.88 15.76 -24.33
CA SER A 27 1.88 15.30 -25.29
C SER A 27 1.88 13.78 -25.50
N ARG A 28 2.46 13.37 -26.63
CA ARG A 28 2.69 11.96 -26.89
C ARG A 28 3.79 11.32 -26.02
N TYR A 29 4.59 12.16 -25.37
CA TYR A 29 5.75 11.73 -24.62
C TYR A 29 5.38 11.41 -23.18
N SER A 30 4.39 12.11 -22.62
CA SER A 30 3.94 11.92 -21.24
C SER A 30 3.42 10.50 -20.99
N ILE A 31 2.61 9.94 -21.90
CA ILE A 31 2.11 8.57 -21.74
C ILE A 31 3.21 7.54 -21.95
N VAL A 32 4.12 7.77 -22.91
CA VAL A 32 5.28 6.87 -23.13
C VAL A 32 6.14 6.83 -21.87
N LEU A 33 6.40 7.97 -21.25
CA LEU A 33 7.21 8.04 -20.04
C LEU A 33 6.50 7.37 -18.85
N ALA A 34 5.21 7.65 -18.64
CA ALA A 34 4.44 7.04 -17.55
C ALA A 34 4.33 5.51 -17.70
N THR A 35 4.00 5.02 -18.89
CA THR A 35 3.91 3.58 -19.15
C THR A 35 5.28 2.88 -19.07
N ALA A 36 6.36 3.56 -19.45
CA ALA A 36 7.72 3.05 -19.26
C ALA A 36 8.12 2.97 -17.78
N LYS A 37 7.83 4.02 -17.00
CA LYS A 37 8.04 4.02 -15.53
C LYS A 37 7.25 2.90 -14.87
N ARG A 38 5.97 2.74 -15.22
CA ARG A 38 5.14 1.66 -14.70
C ARG A 38 5.64 0.27 -15.11
N ALA A 39 6.08 0.10 -16.36
CA ALA A 39 6.65 -1.16 -16.81
C ALA A 39 7.91 -1.54 -16.02
N ARG A 40 8.73 -0.56 -15.60
CA ARG A 40 9.88 -0.80 -14.71
C ARG A 40 9.43 -1.28 -13.33
N GLN A 41 8.46 -0.60 -12.72
CA GLN A 41 7.88 -1.05 -11.43
C GLN A 41 7.41 -2.52 -11.48
N LEU A 42 6.78 -2.93 -12.58
CA LEU A 42 6.34 -4.32 -12.78
C LEU A 42 7.52 -5.29 -12.88
N ILE A 43 8.62 -4.88 -13.53
CA ILE A 43 9.87 -5.67 -13.61
C ILE A 43 10.52 -5.79 -12.22
N ASP A 44 10.46 -4.73 -11.42
CA ASP A 44 10.99 -4.67 -10.06
C ASP A 44 10.11 -5.43 -9.05
N GLY A 45 9.02 -6.08 -9.50
CA GLY A 45 8.19 -6.97 -8.70
C GLY A 45 6.91 -6.35 -8.14
N ARG A 46 6.57 -5.10 -8.49
CA ARG A 46 5.29 -4.51 -8.11
C ARG A 46 4.15 -5.31 -8.75
N LYS A 47 3.08 -5.54 -7.98
CA LYS A 47 1.94 -6.33 -8.43
C LYS A 47 1.23 -5.67 -9.62
N PRO A 48 0.89 -6.43 -10.68
CA PRO A 48 0.07 -5.94 -11.76
C PRO A 48 -1.38 -5.74 -11.29
N LEU A 49 -2.01 -4.67 -11.77
CA LEU A 49 -3.41 -4.32 -11.54
C LEU A 49 -4.30 -4.87 -12.67
N SER A 50 -3.71 -5.25 -13.80
CA SER A 50 -4.41 -5.90 -14.90
C SER A 50 -3.64 -7.10 -15.47
N MET A 51 -4.38 -8.04 -16.06
CA MET A 51 -3.83 -9.26 -16.67
C MET A 51 -4.31 -9.37 -18.12
N PRO A 52 -3.73 -8.61 -19.06
CA PRO A 52 -4.04 -8.71 -20.48
C PRO A 52 -3.56 -10.06 -21.05
N ALA A 53 -4.04 -10.43 -22.25
CA ALA A 53 -3.63 -11.66 -22.92
C ALA A 53 -2.11 -11.73 -23.17
N ILE A 54 -1.44 -10.58 -23.29
CA ILE A 54 0.01 -10.47 -23.47
C ILE A 54 0.64 -10.00 -22.16
N ASN A 55 1.28 -10.93 -21.44
CA ASN A 55 1.91 -10.68 -20.14
C ASN A 55 3.30 -10.00 -20.21
N LYS A 56 3.49 -9.08 -21.15
CA LYS A 56 4.71 -8.26 -21.21
C LYS A 56 4.54 -7.04 -20.30
N PRO A 57 5.55 -6.63 -19.51
CA PRO A 57 5.41 -5.50 -18.57
C PRO A 57 4.86 -4.23 -19.21
N LEU A 58 5.33 -3.86 -20.40
CA LEU A 58 4.82 -2.70 -21.12
C LEU A 58 3.36 -2.87 -21.56
N SER A 59 2.98 -4.07 -22.01
CA SER A 59 1.59 -4.36 -22.40
C SER A 59 0.64 -4.27 -21.21
N ILE A 60 1.08 -4.72 -20.04
CA ILE A 60 0.33 -4.57 -18.78
C ILE A 60 0.20 -3.08 -18.43
N ALA A 61 1.29 -2.32 -18.44
CA ALA A 61 1.26 -0.89 -18.11
C ALA A 61 0.32 -0.08 -19.04
N VAL A 62 0.30 -0.38 -20.34
CA VAL A 62 -0.62 0.27 -21.29
C VAL A 62 -2.08 -0.14 -21.02
N ASP A 63 -2.33 -1.42 -20.71
CA ASP A 63 -3.67 -1.91 -20.39
C ASP A 63 -4.20 -1.31 -19.07
N GLU A 64 -3.36 -1.24 -18.04
CA GLU A 64 -3.65 -0.57 -16.78
C GLU A 64 -4.02 0.91 -16.98
N LEU A 65 -3.23 1.64 -17.78
CA LEU A 65 -3.53 3.03 -18.12
C LEU A 65 -4.85 3.16 -18.90
N SER A 66 -5.08 2.29 -19.88
CA SER A 66 -6.29 2.32 -20.70
C SER A 66 -7.56 2.07 -19.90
N LYS A 67 -7.45 1.35 -18.78
CA LYS A 67 -8.52 1.06 -17.83
C LYS A 67 -8.61 2.09 -16.69
N GLY A 68 -7.74 3.10 -16.67
CA GLY A 68 -7.68 4.10 -15.61
C GLY A 68 -7.20 3.55 -14.25
N LEU A 69 -6.52 2.40 -14.23
CA LEU A 69 -6.04 1.78 -12.99
C LEU A 69 -4.78 2.45 -12.43
N ILE A 70 -4.10 3.25 -13.25
CA ILE A 70 -2.95 4.06 -12.87
C ILE A 70 -3.20 5.50 -13.32
N LYS A 71 -2.70 6.45 -12.54
CA LYS A 71 -2.83 7.88 -12.80
C LYS A 71 -1.45 8.48 -13.08
N ILE A 72 -1.42 9.49 -13.95
CA ILE A 72 -0.21 10.27 -14.23
C ILE A 72 -0.32 11.53 -13.37
N LEU A 73 0.67 11.76 -12.51
CA LEU A 73 0.70 12.92 -11.63
C LEU A 73 1.80 13.89 -12.08
N PRO A 74 1.61 15.21 -11.88
CA PRO A 74 2.68 16.19 -12.00
C PRO A 74 3.75 15.96 -10.94
N GLU A 75 4.97 16.46 -11.19
CA GLU A 75 6.13 16.23 -10.31
C GLU A 75 5.88 16.70 -8.88
N ASP A 76 5.33 17.91 -8.70
CA ASP A 76 5.02 18.45 -7.37
C ASP A 76 4.05 17.56 -6.56
N ALA A 77 3.01 17.03 -7.21
CA ALA A 77 2.04 16.14 -6.57
C ALA A 77 2.62 14.74 -6.31
N ALA A 78 3.57 14.29 -7.13
CA ALA A 78 4.26 13.02 -6.91
C ALA A 78 5.18 13.10 -5.68
N GLU A 79 5.91 14.21 -5.52
CA GLU A 79 6.76 14.43 -4.34
C GLU A 79 5.95 14.46 -3.04
N GLU A 80 4.79 15.11 -3.04
CA GLU A 80 3.91 15.20 -1.87
C GLU A 80 3.38 13.82 -1.44
N LEU A 81 3.03 12.96 -2.40
CA LEU A 81 2.63 11.57 -2.13
C LEU A 81 3.79 10.72 -1.61
N GLU A 82 4.98 10.85 -2.20
CA GLU A 82 6.17 10.12 -1.73
C GLU A 82 6.50 10.51 -0.28
N ILE A 83 6.40 11.80 0.07
CA ILE A 83 6.58 12.27 1.44
C ILE A 83 5.53 11.68 2.38
N SER A 84 4.26 11.60 1.96
CA SER A 84 3.19 11.00 2.77
C SER A 84 3.38 9.49 2.98
N GLU A 85 3.76 8.74 1.93
CA GLU A 85 4.01 7.30 2.03
C GLU A 85 5.19 7.02 2.96
N MET A 86 6.24 7.84 2.91
CA MET A 86 7.37 7.75 3.83
C MET A 86 6.96 8.06 5.28
N GLN A 87 6.06 9.02 5.51
CA GLN A 87 5.58 9.33 6.86
C GLN A 87 4.72 8.20 7.44
N GLU A 88 3.84 7.58 6.63
CA GLU A 88 3.03 6.44 7.06
C GLU A 88 3.88 5.20 7.38
N GLU A 89 4.96 4.93 6.61
CA GLU A 89 5.90 3.85 6.93
C GLU A 89 6.68 4.11 8.25
N VAL A 90 7.00 5.37 8.56
CA VAL A 90 7.66 5.75 9.82
C VAL A 90 6.69 5.62 11.00
N GLU A 91 5.44 6.07 10.84
CA GLU A 91 4.42 6.04 11.89
C GLU A 91 3.97 4.59 12.21
N THR A 92 3.86 3.73 11.21
CA THR A 92 3.58 2.29 11.41
C THR A 92 4.75 1.52 12.04
N ALA A 93 5.98 1.97 11.83
CA ALA A 93 7.15 1.41 12.51
C ALA A 93 7.27 1.89 13.97
N GLU A 94 6.87 3.12 14.27
CA GLU A 94 6.94 3.71 15.63
C GLU A 94 5.82 3.20 16.56
N ALA A 95 4.65 2.86 16.02
CA ALA A 95 3.53 2.31 16.82
C ALA A 95 3.72 0.85 17.30
N ALA A 96 4.80 0.16 16.89
CA ALA A 96 5.07 -1.23 17.23
C ALA A 96 5.84 -1.43 18.55
N GLU A 97 6.28 -0.37 19.23
CA GLU A 97 6.93 -0.45 20.54
C GLU A 97 6.27 0.52 21.53
N PRO A 98 5.32 0.03 22.34
CA PRO A 98 5.20 0.52 23.71
C PRO A 98 5.26 -0.63 24.72
N ASP A 99 6.30 -0.57 25.55
CA ASP A 99 6.21 -0.75 27.00
C ASP A 99 5.95 -2.18 27.52
N ALA A 100 7.04 -2.93 27.73
CA ALA A 100 7.06 -4.06 28.67
C ALA A 100 8.42 -4.13 29.39
N ALA A 101 8.91 -3.00 29.91
CA ALA A 101 10.13 -3.00 30.70
C ALA A 101 10.25 -1.76 31.62
N GLU A 102 9.33 -1.55 32.56
CA GLU A 102 9.74 -1.03 33.88
C GLU A 102 8.72 -1.31 34.99
N GLU A 103 9.28 -1.78 36.10
CA GLU A 103 8.84 -1.55 37.48
C GLU A 103 7.58 -2.26 38.03
N THR A 104 7.78 -3.42 38.67
CA THR A 104 7.23 -3.68 40.02
C THR A 104 8.18 -4.60 40.78
N ALA A 105 9.17 -3.99 41.42
CA ALA A 105 9.81 -4.55 42.60
C ALA A 105 9.07 -4.02 43.84
N ALA A 106 8.94 -4.90 44.85
CA ALA A 106 8.64 -4.62 46.25
C ALA A 106 7.15 -4.67 46.69
N GLN A 107 6.78 -5.80 47.31
CA GLN A 107 6.27 -5.95 48.69
C GLN A 107 5.07 -6.91 48.81
N SER A 108 5.33 -8.10 49.35
CA SER A 108 4.49 -8.73 50.40
C SER A 108 5.20 -9.99 50.91
N GLU A 109 5.92 -9.83 52.01
CA GLU A 109 6.12 -10.90 52.99
C GLU A 109 4.83 -11.00 53.83
N GLU A 110 4.21 -12.18 53.90
CA GLU A 110 3.66 -12.82 55.10
C GLU A 110 2.86 -14.07 54.68
N GLU A 111 3.43 -15.25 54.94
CA GLU A 111 2.60 -16.44 55.26
C GLU A 111 2.12 -16.30 56.73
N PRO A 112 0.97 -16.89 57.10
CA PRO A 112 1.04 -18.25 57.66
C PRO A 112 -0.18 -19.18 57.39
N GLU A 113 0.16 -20.46 57.27
CA GLU A 113 -0.36 -21.69 57.93
C GLU A 113 -1.87 -22.00 58.08
N GLU A 114 -2.18 -23.29 57.81
CA GLU A 114 -3.21 -24.18 58.41
C GLU A 114 -4.71 -23.85 58.16
N GLU A 115 -5.65 -24.76 57.85
CA GLU A 115 -5.88 -26.18 58.08
C GLU A 115 -6.87 -26.68 56.99
N ALA A 116 -6.72 -27.91 56.49
CA ALA A 116 -7.86 -28.68 55.97
C ALA A 116 -7.66 -30.16 56.33
N SER A 117 -8.08 -30.49 57.53
CA SER A 117 -8.27 -31.86 57.99
C SER A 117 -9.55 -32.46 57.39
N ALA A 118 -9.52 -33.79 57.27
CA ALA A 118 -10.64 -34.72 57.20
C ALA A 118 -11.45 -34.82 55.90
N GLN A 119 -11.16 -35.87 55.12
CA GLN A 119 -12.14 -36.95 54.99
C GLN A 119 -11.48 -38.28 54.61
N GLU A 120 -11.31 -39.12 55.62
CA GLU A 120 -11.12 -40.57 55.53
C GLU A 120 -12.49 -41.23 55.74
N GLN A 121 -12.94 -42.04 54.77
CA GLN A 121 -13.92 -43.15 54.83
C GLN A 121 -14.28 -43.52 53.37
N GLN A 122 -13.68 -44.57 52.79
CA GLN A 122 -14.01 -46.02 52.87
C GLN A 122 -15.12 -46.47 51.90
N GLU A 123 -14.98 -47.73 51.46
CA GLU A 123 -15.77 -48.52 50.48
C GLU A 123 -15.28 -48.32 49.03
N ASP A 124 -14.67 -49.27 48.31
CA ASP A 124 -14.63 -50.75 48.34
C ASP A 124 -13.21 -51.30 48.05
#